data_AF-A0A2D8X067-F1
#
_entry.id   AF-A0A2D8X067-F1
#
_cell.length_a   1.000
_cell.length_b   1.000
_cell.length_c   1.000
_cell.angle_alpha   90.00
_cell.angle_beta   90.00
_cell.angle_gamma   90.00
#
_symmetry.space_group_name_H-M   'P 1'
#
loop_
_entity.id
_entity.type
_entity.pdbx_description
1 polymer ?
#
loop_
_entity_poly.entity_id
_entity_poly.type
_entity_poly.pdbx_seq_one_letter_code
_entity_poly.pdbx_strand_id
1 'polypeptide(L)'
;MIALAIMSAFEDFVNDPAGVLPDDAMNPDPQELDDSDLDDPALAYLEDAALPDPDRGCILAVIDDAIPFAHERLTLPGGVSRVAAFWAQDAAFAGGPGLDLPSGIELRGPAIGQLLQQVAAGALPGEDAIYRASGVLDFRRDSTPSTAYSDPHGAAVALLAAGFAPQDPAGRDHPLIAVNLPPRITEDSMGTLAPVSILASILFIITRARRLCRLVEARRGLSAGSVRLPVVINLSFGLTAGARDGSSLLERFMDAVSAVAAADLGPVHFVLPTGNNRQSRLFARLKPGEDIGWRIQPDDRTITPIEIWGPVHDGPPDGRFQITVTPPGLAPTTTAFTAPWQYSLLTGADGAELGRAYYTPRLLENGRWREGATVIVNPTCPQFPGEPWAMPGEWRVGIAPGSLDGVYETSVQRDEVIRGFPREARQSWLHDPAYRAEDEAGRPILSDPPASGARVVRDGAFNTYAGGARPIRAGAVEAAGLSLTSYCSTLGDGQGGDCLLPVDRSHGLSGMIVRGRASGGFSIQAGTSLAAPQFARWLAARLAAGDAPADRGAIRTLAQLHAAQPNPTPVLDGIDRFLPF
;
A
#
# COMPACT_ATOMS: atom_id res chain seq x y z
N MET A 1 -0.71 -17.02 -22.42
CA MET A 1 -1.21 -15.62 -22.57
C MET A 1 -1.02 -14.76 -21.31
N ILE A 2 -1.28 -15.26 -20.09
CA ILE A 2 -1.17 -14.46 -18.85
C ILE A 2 0.28 -14.17 -18.45
N ALA A 3 1.18 -15.16 -18.56
CA ALA A 3 2.63 -14.95 -18.38
C ALA A 3 3.15 -13.84 -19.31
N LEU A 4 2.74 -13.85 -20.59
CA LEU A 4 3.03 -12.76 -21.54
C LEU A 4 2.45 -11.41 -21.13
N ALA A 5 1.26 -11.36 -20.53
CA ALA A 5 0.64 -10.11 -20.07
C ALA A 5 1.32 -9.54 -18.81
N ILE A 6 1.72 -10.41 -17.88
CA ILE A 6 2.53 -10.04 -16.72
C ILE A 6 3.90 -9.55 -17.20
N MET A 7 4.58 -10.32 -18.06
CA MET A 7 5.88 -9.97 -18.65
C MET A 7 5.85 -8.66 -19.43
N SER A 8 4.82 -8.42 -20.26
CA SER A 8 4.69 -7.18 -21.03
C SER A 8 4.43 -5.97 -20.12
N ALA A 9 3.68 -6.12 -19.03
CA ALA A 9 3.54 -5.08 -18.02
C ALA A 9 4.83 -4.87 -17.19
N PHE A 10 5.74 -5.85 -17.24
CA PHE A 10 6.97 -5.93 -16.45
C PHE A 10 8.23 -5.71 -17.27
N GLU A 11 8.16 -5.46 -18.57
CA GLU A 11 9.36 -5.42 -19.42
C GLU A 11 10.38 -4.38 -18.89
N ASP A 12 9.91 -3.21 -18.45
CA ASP A 12 10.75 -2.18 -17.83
C ASP A 12 11.21 -2.53 -16.39
N PHE A 13 10.43 -3.31 -15.64
CA PHE A 13 10.78 -3.77 -14.29
C PHE A 13 11.70 -5.00 -14.30
N VAL A 14 11.61 -5.84 -15.32
CA VAL A 14 12.45 -7.02 -15.58
C VAL A 14 13.80 -6.61 -16.13
N ASN A 15 13.81 -5.56 -16.96
CA ASN A 15 15.05 -4.90 -17.38
C ASN A 15 15.66 -4.01 -16.28
N ASP A 16 15.04 -4.03 -15.09
CA ASP A 16 15.31 -3.29 -13.85
C ASP A 16 16.48 -2.28 -13.86
N PRO A 17 16.33 -1.12 -14.51
CA PRO A 17 17.37 -0.09 -14.48
C PRO A 17 17.56 0.52 -13.08
N ALA A 18 16.62 0.30 -12.16
CA ALA A 18 16.64 0.82 -10.79
C ALA A 18 17.22 -0.16 -9.76
N GLY A 19 17.50 -1.40 -10.16
CA GLY A 19 18.03 -2.46 -9.29
C GLY A 19 17.10 -2.81 -8.12
N VAL A 20 15.78 -2.71 -8.29
CA VAL A 20 14.74 -3.12 -7.32
C VAL A 20 14.90 -4.59 -6.92
N LEU A 21 15.17 -5.45 -7.89
CA LEU A 21 15.39 -6.87 -7.75
C LEU A 21 16.89 -7.21 -7.82
N PRO A 22 17.36 -8.17 -7.01
CA PRO A 22 18.66 -8.80 -7.20
C PRO A 22 18.74 -9.55 -8.54
N ASP A 23 19.91 -9.56 -9.18
CA ASP A 23 20.14 -10.31 -10.45
C ASP A 23 19.77 -11.80 -10.33
N ASP A 24 20.03 -12.41 -9.17
CA ASP A 24 19.75 -13.81 -8.90
C ASP A 24 18.26 -14.10 -8.61
N ALA A 25 17.45 -13.06 -8.47
CA ALA A 25 16.00 -13.20 -8.33
C ALA A 25 15.30 -13.35 -9.68
N MET A 26 15.93 -12.97 -10.79
CA MET A 26 15.30 -13.01 -12.11
C MET A 26 15.02 -14.43 -12.57
N ASN A 27 13.81 -14.68 -13.08
CA ASN A 27 13.49 -15.93 -13.73
C ASN A 27 14.05 -15.91 -15.17
N PRO A 28 15.00 -16.79 -15.52
CA PRO A 28 15.65 -16.77 -16.83
C PRO A 28 14.77 -17.29 -17.97
N ASP A 29 13.71 -18.03 -17.66
CA ASP A 29 12.83 -18.66 -18.65
C ASP A 29 11.38 -18.78 -18.11
N PRO A 30 10.60 -17.69 -18.10
CA PRO A 30 9.22 -17.71 -17.63
C PRO A 30 8.32 -18.60 -18.49
N GLN A 31 7.64 -19.54 -17.84
CA GLN A 31 6.81 -20.56 -18.50
C GLN A 31 5.32 -20.25 -18.35
N GLU A 32 4.48 -20.77 -19.25
CA GLU A 32 3.04 -20.69 -19.03
C GLU A 32 2.62 -21.67 -17.93
N LEU A 33 1.63 -21.27 -17.11
CA LEU A 33 0.99 -22.18 -16.16
C LEU A 33 0.37 -23.37 -16.89
N ASP A 34 0.72 -24.58 -16.46
CA ASP A 34 0.08 -25.82 -16.87
C ASP A 34 -0.95 -26.29 -15.83
N ASP A 35 -1.40 -27.55 -15.92
CA ASP A 35 -2.35 -28.15 -14.97
C ASP A 35 -1.70 -29.09 -13.93
N SER A 36 -0.37 -29.06 -13.81
CA SER A 36 0.37 -29.91 -12.87
C SER A 36 0.02 -29.66 -11.40
N ASP A 37 -0.37 -28.44 -11.02
CA ASP A 37 -0.81 -28.08 -9.66
C ASP A 37 -2.15 -28.72 -9.23
N LEU A 38 -2.91 -29.29 -10.16
CA LEU A 38 -4.13 -30.01 -9.86
C LEU A 38 -3.85 -31.48 -9.51
N ASP A 39 -2.85 -32.08 -10.17
CA ASP A 39 -2.57 -33.51 -10.12
C ASP A 39 -1.38 -33.86 -9.22
N ASP A 40 -0.32 -33.04 -9.19
CA ASP A 40 0.87 -33.27 -8.38
C ASP A 40 0.68 -32.71 -6.95
N PRO A 41 0.65 -33.58 -5.91
CA PRO A 41 0.52 -33.13 -4.53
C PRO A 41 1.65 -32.20 -4.06
N ALA A 42 2.84 -32.27 -4.65
CA ALA A 42 3.95 -31.38 -4.33
C ALA A 42 3.75 -29.95 -4.85
N LEU A 43 2.91 -29.79 -5.89
CA LEU A 43 2.59 -28.51 -6.51
C LEU A 43 1.22 -27.97 -6.09
N ALA A 44 0.46 -28.72 -5.29
CA ALA A 44 -0.83 -28.28 -4.78
C ALA A 44 -0.70 -26.99 -3.96
N TYR A 45 -1.68 -26.09 -4.09
CA TYR A 45 -1.75 -24.85 -3.31
C TYR A 45 -1.91 -25.11 -1.81
N LEU A 46 -2.74 -26.09 -1.46
CA LEU A 46 -3.00 -26.49 -0.08
C LEU A 46 -3.07 -28.01 0.02
N GLU A 47 -2.76 -28.53 1.20
CA GLU A 47 -3.08 -29.91 1.55
C GLU A 47 -4.60 -30.09 1.71
N ASP A 48 -5.12 -31.30 1.49
CA ASP A 48 -6.56 -31.58 1.53
C ASP A 48 -7.22 -31.17 2.87
N ALA A 49 -6.49 -31.30 3.98
CA ALA A 49 -6.94 -30.89 5.31
C ALA A 49 -7.13 -29.36 5.45
N ALA A 50 -6.43 -28.57 4.64
CA ALA A 50 -6.50 -27.11 4.63
C ALA A 50 -7.41 -26.53 3.55
N LEU A 51 -7.97 -27.35 2.65
CA LEU A 51 -8.88 -26.84 1.62
C LEU A 51 -10.12 -26.19 2.26
N PRO A 52 -10.46 -24.95 1.87
CA PRO A 52 -11.62 -24.25 2.39
C PRO A 52 -12.92 -24.93 1.93
N ASP A 53 -14.00 -24.70 2.66
CA ASP A 53 -15.34 -25.02 2.18
C ASP A 53 -15.69 -24.22 0.90
N PRO A 54 -16.25 -24.85 -0.14
CA PRO A 54 -16.55 -24.18 -1.41
C PRO A 54 -17.64 -23.11 -1.30
N ASP A 55 -18.55 -23.23 -0.33
CA ASP A 55 -19.69 -22.32 -0.16
C ASP A 55 -19.43 -21.27 0.92
N ARG A 56 -18.45 -21.51 1.80
CA ARG A 56 -18.14 -20.65 2.95
C ARG A 56 -16.73 -20.09 2.97
N GLY A 57 -15.88 -20.48 2.02
CA GLY A 57 -14.50 -20.02 1.95
C GLY A 57 -14.38 -18.58 1.45
N CYS A 58 -13.44 -17.82 2.02
CA CYS A 58 -13.02 -16.52 1.50
C CYS A 58 -11.49 -16.40 1.56
N ILE A 59 -10.87 -16.05 0.43
CA ILE A 59 -9.43 -15.90 0.35
C ILE A 59 -9.04 -14.54 0.92
N LEU A 60 -8.19 -14.55 1.94
CA LEU A 60 -7.51 -13.35 2.40
C LEU A 60 -6.21 -13.22 1.63
N ALA A 61 -5.94 -12.02 1.13
CA ALA A 61 -4.68 -11.74 0.47
C ALA A 61 -3.98 -10.52 1.06
N VAL A 62 -2.66 -10.57 1.11
CA VAL A 62 -1.82 -9.53 1.71
C VAL A 62 -0.66 -9.21 0.77
N ILE A 63 -0.52 -7.95 0.40
CA ILE A 63 0.63 -7.41 -0.31
C ILE A 63 1.38 -6.54 0.69
N ASP A 64 2.54 -7.02 1.14
CA ASP A 64 3.38 -6.30 2.11
C ASP A 64 4.86 -6.70 2.01
N ASP A 65 5.69 -6.28 2.96
CA ASP A 65 7.06 -6.75 3.10
C ASP A 65 7.20 -7.75 4.27
N ALA A 66 8.19 -8.64 4.25
CA ALA A 66 8.52 -9.48 5.41
C ALA A 66 7.33 -10.26 6.04
N ILE A 67 6.42 -10.80 5.22
CA ILE A 67 5.28 -11.61 5.64
C ILE A 67 5.78 -12.93 6.27
N PRO A 68 5.33 -13.28 7.48
CA PRO A 68 5.85 -14.42 8.22
C PRO A 68 5.12 -15.71 7.84
N PHE A 69 5.33 -16.20 6.62
CA PHE A 69 4.58 -17.34 6.05
C PHE A 69 4.67 -18.64 6.88
N ALA A 70 5.68 -18.78 7.75
CA ALA A 70 5.88 -19.93 8.63
C ALA A 70 5.23 -19.79 10.02
N HIS A 71 4.55 -18.66 10.30
CA HIS A 71 4.02 -18.36 11.63
C HIS A 71 2.87 -19.31 12.02
N GLU A 72 2.79 -19.74 13.30
CA GLU A 72 1.79 -20.70 13.80
C GLU A 72 0.36 -20.28 13.46
N ARG A 73 0.10 -18.97 13.52
CA ARG A 73 -1.22 -18.38 13.27
C ARG A 73 -1.65 -18.46 11.81
N LEU A 74 -0.76 -18.90 10.91
CA LEU A 74 -1.03 -19.20 9.51
C LEU A 74 -1.11 -20.72 9.27
N THR A 75 -1.27 -21.52 10.33
CA THR A 75 -1.37 -22.99 10.26
C THR A 75 -2.70 -23.48 10.83
N LEU A 76 -3.01 -24.75 10.58
CA LEU A 76 -4.00 -25.59 11.23
C LEU A 76 -3.30 -26.56 12.21
N PRO A 77 -4.04 -27.34 13.04
CA PRO A 77 -3.41 -28.27 13.97
C PRO A 77 -2.53 -29.28 13.22
N GLY A 78 -1.39 -29.62 13.79
CA GLY A 78 -0.40 -30.50 13.16
C GLY A 78 0.56 -29.79 12.20
N GLY A 79 0.54 -28.46 12.13
CA GLY A 79 1.48 -27.69 11.32
C GLY A 79 1.13 -27.65 9.82
N VAL A 80 -0.12 -27.98 9.47
CA VAL A 80 -0.62 -27.87 8.09
C VAL A 80 -0.76 -26.39 7.75
N SER A 81 -0.08 -25.94 6.70
CA SER A 81 -0.09 -24.52 6.31
C SER A 81 -1.45 -24.08 5.75
N ARG A 82 -1.89 -22.87 6.07
CA ARG A 82 -3.02 -22.16 5.43
C ARG A 82 -2.57 -21.17 4.38
N VAL A 83 -1.26 -21.04 4.16
CA VAL A 83 -0.69 -20.22 3.10
C VAL A 83 -0.81 -21.01 1.79
N ALA A 84 -1.79 -20.65 0.97
CA ALA A 84 -2.07 -21.30 -0.30
C ALA A 84 -0.99 -21.00 -1.34
N ALA A 85 -0.56 -19.74 -1.40
CA ALA A 85 0.56 -19.31 -2.21
C ALA A 85 1.24 -18.10 -1.57
N PHE A 86 2.56 -18.09 -1.60
CA PHE A 86 3.38 -17.00 -1.13
C PHE A 86 4.45 -16.69 -2.18
N TRP A 87 4.44 -15.48 -2.72
CA TRP A 87 5.46 -15.02 -3.66
C TRP A 87 6.44 -14.09 -2.94
N ALA A 88 7.72 -14.49 -2.88
CA ALA A 88 8.80 -13.59 -2.48
C ALA A 88 9.50 -13.07 -3.74
N GLN A 89 9.23 -11.82 -4.11
CA GLN A 89 9.65 -11.25 -5.39
C GLN A 89 11.17 -11.13 -5.54
N ASP A 90 11.90 -10.97 -4.44
CA ASP A 90 13.35 -10.71 -4.37
C ASP A 90 14.18 -11.93 -3.94
N ALA A 91 13.54 -13.07 -3.66
CA ALA A 91 14.24 -14.30 -3.34
C ALA A 91 15.04 -14.82 -4.55
N ALA A 92 16.09 -15.62 -4.30
CA ALA A 92 16.85 -16.21 -5.42
C ALA A 92 15.91 -17.13 -6.18
N PHE A 93 15.85 -16.97 -7.50
CA PHE A 93 15.09 -17.89 -8.32
C PHE A 93 15.69 -19.30 -8.16
N ALA A 94 14.86 -20.25 -7.76
CA ALA A 94 15.27 -21.63 -7.46
C ALA A 94 14.42 -22.69 -8.20
N GLY A 95 13.63 -22.27 -9.19
CA GLY A 95 12.63 -23.12 -9.84
C GLY A 95 11.50 -23.52 -8.87
N GLY A 96 10.89 -24.69 -9.11
CA GLY A 96 9.74 -25.16 -8.31
C GLY A 96 8.41 -24.56 -8.80
N PRO A 97 7.39 -24.43 -7.94
CA PRO A 97 6.18 -23.71 -8.31
C PRO A 97 6.52 -22.24 -8.62
N GLY A 98 5.77 -21.60 -9.51
CA GLY A 98 5.99 -20.20 -9.88
C GLY A 98 6.92 -19.97 -11.06
N LEU A 99 7.14 -20.98 -11.92
CA LEU A 99 7.89 -20.81 -13.19
C LEU A 99 7.26 -19.76 -14.12
N ASP A 100 6.00 -19.39 -13.92
CA ASP A 100 5.31 -18.32 -14.64
C ASP A 100 5.59 -16.91 -14.13
N LEU A 101 6.28 -16.80 -12.99
CA LEU A 101 6.58 -15.52 -12.36
C LEU A 101 7.85 -14.91 -12.96
N PRO A 102 7.94 -13.58 -13.07
CA PRO A 102 9.10 -12.92 -13.65
C PRO A 102 10.34 -12.99 -12.74
N SER A 103 10.14 -13.18 -11.44
CA SER A 103 11.21 -13.20 -10.45
C SER A 103 10.82 -13.95 -9.19
N GLY A 104 11.81 -14.21 -8.34
CA GLY A 104 11.61 -14.70 -7.00
C GLY A 104 11.28 -16.18 -6.94
N ILE A 105 10.59 -16.57 -5.87
CA ILE A 105 10.07 -17.93 -5.69
C ILE A 105 8.60 -17.90 -5.27
N GLU A 106 7.88 -18.96 -5.60
CA GLU A 106 6.59 -19.26 -4.98
C GLU A 106 6.77 -20.36 -3.93
N LEU A 107 6.18 -20.20 -2.76
CA LEU A 107 6.01 -21.26 -1.77
C LEU A 107 4.51 -21.56 -1.61
N ARG A 108 4.15 -22.85 -1.58
CA ARG A 108 2.76 -23.33 -1.40
C ARG A 108 2.63 -24.16 -0.14
N GLY A 109 1.39 -24.42 0.27
CA GLY A 109 1.04 -25.07 1.52
C GLY A 109 1.87 -26.32 1.86
N PRO A 110 1.94 -27.33 0.95
CA PRO A 110 2.70 -28.56 1.20
C PRO A 110 4.19 -28.34 1.49
N ALA A 111 4.86 -27.47 0.72
CA ALA A 111 6.27 -27.17 0.92
C ALA A 111 6.52 -26.44 2.25
N ILE A 112 5.64 -25.50 2.62
CA ILE A 112 5.69 -24.81 3.91
C ILE A 112 5.45 -25.81 5.07
N GLY A 113 4.45 -26.70 4.92
CA GLY A 113 4.16 -27.76 5.90
C GLY A 113 5.34 -28.69 6.12
N GLN A 114 6.06 -29.08 5.06
CA GLN A 114 7.29 -29.89 5.18
C GLN A 114 8.39 -29.17 5.98
N LEU A 115 8.61 -27.87 5.75
CA LEU A 115 9.59 -27.09 6.50
C LEU A 115 9.20 -26.96 7.98
N LEU A 116 7.91 -26.78 8.27
CA LEU A 116 7.38 -26.78 9.64
C LEU A 116 7.57 -28.12 10.34
N GLN A 117 7.33 -29.24 9.63
CA GLN A 117 7.56 -30.59 10.15
C GLN A 117 9.04 -30.84 10.44
N GLN A 118 9.96 -30.33 9.60
CA GLN A 118 11.40 -30.43 9.87
C GLN A 118 11.81 -29.68 11.14
N VAL A 119 11.20 -28.52 11.43
CA VAL A 119 11.39 -27.83 12.72
C VAL A 119 10.83 -28.67 13.87
N ALA A 120 9.60 -29.19 13.74
CA ALA A 120 8.98 -30.01 14.78
C ALA A 120 9.77 -31.30 15.08
N ALA A 121 10.42 -31.89 14.07
CA ALA A 121 11.29 -33.05 14.19
C ALA A 121 12.71 -32.72 14.68
N GLY A 122 13.06 -31.45 14.88
CA GLY A 122 14.40 -30.99 15.28
C GLY A 122 15.46 -31.06 14.17
N ALA A 123 15.05 -31.30 12.91
CA ALA A 123 15.94 -31.28 11.74
C ALA A 123 16.32 -29.84 11.34
N LEU A 124 15.42 -28.88 11.58
CA LEU A 124 15.70 -27.45 11.51
C LEU A 124 15.66 -26.84 12.93
N PRO A 125 16.57 -25.92 13.27
CA PRO A 125 16.70 -25.39 14.64
C PRO A 125 15.57 -24.45 15.08
N GLY A 126 14.67 -24.04 14.18
CA GLY A 126 13.55 -23.15 14.48
C GLY A 126 12.99 -22.45 13.24
N GLU A 127 11.95 -21.61 13.43
CA GLU A 127 11.29 -20.87 12.34
C GLU A 127 12.26 -20.01 11.53
N ASP A 128 13.24 -19.35 12.16
CA ASP A 128 14.28 -18.57 11.46
C ASP A 128 15.03 -19.39 10.39
N ALA A 129 15.21 -20.69 10.61
CA ALA A 129 15.86 -21.56 9.64
C ALA A 129 14.99 -21.86 8.43
N ILE A 130 13.65 -21.79 8.56
CA ILE A 130 12.73 -21.92 7.43
C ILE A 130 12.95 -20.77 6.44
N TYR A 131 13.00 -19.53 6.93
CA TYR A 131 13.20 -18.35 6.08
C TYR A 131 14.57 -18.36 5.37
N ARG A 132 15.61 -18.85 6.03
CA ARG A 132 16.93 -19.02 5.40
C ARG A 132 16.95 -20.16 4.39
N ALA A 133 16.35 -21.29 4.72
CA ALA A 133 16.29 -22.46 3.84
C ALA A 133 15.49 -22.18 2.57
N SER A 134 14.44 -21.35 2.65
CA SER A 134 13.68 -20.92 1.47
C SER A 134 14.36 -19.80 0.68
N GLY A 135 15.45 -19.20 1.15
CA GLY A 135 16.11 -18.07 0.47
C GLY A 135 15.37 -16.73 0.59
N VAL A 136 14.28 -16.67 1.36
CA VAL A 136 13.52 -15.44 1.68
C VAL A 136 14.29 -14.55 2.67
N LEU A 137 15.19 -15.16 3.46
CA LEU A 137 16.15 -14.45 4.30
C LEU A 137 17.58 -14.82 3.89
N ASP A 138 18.27 -13.90 3.23
CA ASP A 138 19.68 -14.03 2.88
C ASP A 138 20.48 -12.77 3.25
N PHE A 139 21.32 -12.89 4.29
CA PHE A 139 22.18 -11.80 4.76
C PHE A 139 23.37 -11.49 3.83
N ARG A 140 23.56 -12.28 2.76
CA ARG A 140 24.62 -12.05 1.77
C ARG A 140 24.20 -11.06 0.69
N ARG A 141 22.90 -10.79 0.55
CA ARG A 141 22.38 -9.84 -0.43
C ARG A 141 22.65 -8.40 0.00
N ASP A 142 22.88 -7.54 -0.99
CA ASP A 142 23.01 -6.10 -0.81
C ASP A 142 21.62 -5.43 -0.79
N SER A 143 20.81 -5.84 0.18
CA SER A 143 19.49 -5.29 0.46
C SER A 143 19.21 -5.33 1.95
N THR A 144 18.28 -4.49 2.41
CA THR A 144 17.84 -4.50 3.80
C THR A 144 17.14 -5.83 4.10
N PRO A 145 17.60 -6.63 5.09
CA PRO A 145 16.99 -7.93 5.39
C PRO A 145 15.73 -7.74 6.25
N SER A 146 14.65 -7.19 5.69
CA SER A 146 13.42 -6.84 6.43
C SER A 146 12.82 -8.04 7.18
N THR A 147 12.85 -9.23 6.57
CA THR A 147 12.43 -10.51 7.18
C THR A 147 13.21 -10.87 8.45
N ALA A 148 14.44 -10.36 8.63
CA ALA A 148 15.23 -10.61 9.83
C ALA A 148 14.69 -9.90 11.08
N TYR A 149 13.95 -8.80 10.92
CA TYR A 149 13.40 -8.07 12.06
C TYR A 149 12.45 -8.95 12.86
N SER A 150 12.43 -8.76 14.18
CA SER A 150 11.51 -9.47 15.09
C SER A 150 10.05 -9.04 14.90
N ASP A 151 9.87 -7.80 14.48
CA ASP A 151 8.60 -7.09 14.41
C ASP A 151 8.48 -6.26 13.12
N PRO A 152 8.61 -6.89 11.94
CA PRO A 152 8.46 -6.20 10.67
C PRO A 152 7.00 -5.78 10.44
N HIS A 153 6.80 -4.82 9.55
CA HIS A 153 5.49 -4.26 9.23
C HIS A 153 4.53 -5.33 8.68
N GLY A 154 4.94 -6.09 7.66
CA GLY A 154 4.06 -7.11 7.10
C GLY A 154 3.77 -8.30 8.02
N ALA A 155 4.55 -8.54 9.09
CA ALA A 155 4.14 -9.49 10.12
C ALA A 155 2.92 -9.01 10.90
N ALA A 156 2.91 -7.74 11.33
CA ALA A 156 1.74 -7.17 11.99
C ALA A 156 0.53 -7.18 11.04
N VAL A 157 0.72 -6.74 9.80
CA VAL A 157 -0.35 -6.66 8.80
C VAL A 157 -0.92 -8.03 8.46
N ALA A 158 -0.07 -8.99 8.08
CA ALA A 158 -0.52 -10.32 7.67
C ALA A 158 -1.21 -11.08 8.80
N LEU A 159 -0.74 -10.93 10.03
CA LEU A 159 -1.31 -11.63 11.18
C LEU A 159 -2.58 -10.96 11.72
N LEU A 160 -2.74 -9.65 11.54
CA LEU A 160 -4.04 -8.99 11.77
C LEU A 160 -5.05 -9.41 10.70
N ALA A 161 -4.65 -9.51 9.43
CA ALA A 161 -5.55 -9.91 8.35
C ALA A 161 -5.93 -11.38 8.46
N ALA A 162 -4.94 -12.27 8.50
CA ALA A 162 -5.11 -13.71 8.29
C ALA A 162 -4.62 -14.57 9.46
N GLY A 163 -4.27 -14.01 10.62
CA GLY A 163 -3.81 -14.79 11.77
C GLY A 163 -4.94 -15.41 12.59
N PHE A 164 -5.09 -16.73 12.55
CA PHE A 164 -6.07 -17.48 13.35
C PHE A 164 -5.34 -18.38 14.36
N ALA A 165 -5.95 -18.68 15.50
CA ALA A 165 -5.41 -19.75 16.34
C ALA A 165 -5.44 -21.07 15.55
N PRO A 166 -4.44 -21.96 15.63
CA PRO A 166 -4.44 -23.20 14.85
C PRO A 166 -5.72 -24.03 15.03
N GLN A 167 -6.29 -24.03 16.22
CA GLN A 167 -7.53 -24.73 16.58
C GLN A 167 -8.82 -24.00 16.16
N ASP A 168 -8.74 -22.76 15.67
CA ASP A 168 -9.92 -22.00 15.26
C ASP A 168 -10.45 -22.54 13.92
N PRO A 169 -11.67 -23.13 13.88
CA PRO A 169 -12.20 -23.72 12.66
C PRO A 169 -12.39 -22.68 11.54
N ALA A 170 -12.57 -21.40 11.87
CA ALA A 170 -12.70 -20.35 10.86
C ALA A 170 -11.41 -20.18 10.05
N GLY A 171 -10.24 -20.53 10.61
CA GLY A 171 -8.97 -20.40 9.92
C GLY A 171 -8.93 -21.20 8.61
N ARG A 172 -9.52 -22.40 8.59
CA ARG A 172 -9.56 -23.27 7.40
C ARG A 172 -10.29 -22.63 6.21
N ASP A 173 -11.38 -21.92 6.48
CA ASP A 173 -12.18 -21.25 5.44
C ASP A 173 -11.59 -19.89 5.02
N HIS A 174 -10.45 -19.50 5.59
CA HIS A 174 -9.75 -18.25 5.29
C HIS A 174 -8.27 -18.48 4.89
N PRO A 175 -8.00 -19.16 3.76
CA PRO A 175 -6.64 -19.36 3.29
C PRO A 175 -5.97 -18.03 2.92
N LEU A 176 -4.65 -17.96 3.09
CA LEU A 176 -3.84 -16.79 2.77
C LEU A 176 -3.18 -16.94 1.39
N ILE A 177 -3.28 -15.91 0.55
CA ILE A 177 -2.37 -15.70 -0.58
C ILE A 177 -1.57 -14.43 -0.32
N ALA A 178 -0.25 -14.53 -0.28
CA ALA A 178 0.61 -13.44 0.16
C ALA A 178 1.68 -13.09 -0.85
N VAL A 179 2.08 -11.82 -0.89
CA VAL A 179 3.22 -11.35 -1.68
C VAL A 179 4.14 -10.53 -0.79
N ASN A 180 5.41 -10.94 -0.75
CA ASN A 180 6.51 -10.16 -0.24
C ASN A 180 7.07 -9.28 -1.35
N LEU A 181 6.87 -7.99 -1.23
CA LEU A 181 7.52 -7.00 -2.08
C LEU A 181 9.03 -6.93 -1.77
N PRO A 182 9.88 -6.60 -2.77
CA PRO A 182 11.30 -6.37 -2.58
C PRO A 182 11.54 -5.26 -1.55
N PRO A 183 12.53 -5.40 -0.65
CA PRO A 183 12.83 -4.39 0.35
C PRO A 183 13.04 -2.98 -0.21
N ARG A 184 13.59 -2.83 -1.41
CA ARG A 184 13.79 -1.53 -2.07
C ARG A 184 12.49 -0.78 -2.40
N ILE A 185 11.39 -1.51 -2.60
CA ILE A 185 10.07 -0.89 -2.77
C ILE A 185 9.57 -0.30 -1.45
N THR A 186 9.81 -1.02 -0.36
CA THR A 186 9.50 -0.53 0.98
C THR A 186 10.39 0.65 1.33
N GLU A 187 11.67 0.62 0.96
CA GLU A 187 12.61 1.73 1.15
C GLU A 187 12.19 3.01 0.42
N ASP A 188 11.65 2.87 -0.80
CA ASP A 188 11.12 3.98 -1.59
C ASP A 188 9.81 4.53 -1.01
N SER A 189 9.94 5.37 0.01
CA SER A 189 8.79 6.04 0.65
C SER A 189 8.04 7.01 -0.26
N MET A 190 8.64 7.39 -1.41
CA MET A 190 8.01 8.19 -2.45
C MET A 190 7.13 7.35 -3.39
N GLY A 191 7.30 6.02 -3.38
CA GLY A 191 6.52 5.05 -4.14
C GLY A 191 6.58 5.20 -5.64
N THR A 192 7.72 5.65 -6.15
CA THR A 192 8.05 5.66 -7.58
C THR A 192 8.15 4.22 -8.11
N LEU A 193 8.71 3.31 -7.32
CA LEU A 193 9.00 1.92 -7.71
C LEU A 193 7.83 0.96 -7.45
N ALA A 194 6.93 1.32 -6.53
CA ALA A 194 5.86 0.44 -6.05
C ALA A 194 4.78 0.04 -7.07
N PRO A 195 4.30 0.91 -8.00
CA PRO A 195 3.11 0.62 -8.79
C PRO A 195 3.19 -0.67 -9.61
N VAL A 196 4.30 -0.91 -10.31
CA VAL A 196 4.44 -2.08 -11.19
C VAL A 196 4.42 -3.37 -10.37
N SER A 197 5.20 -3.43 -9.28
CA SER A 197 5.25 -4.59 -8.39
C SER A 197 3.93 -4.88 -7.69
N ILE A 198 3.19 -3.84 -7.28
CA ILE A 198 1.84 -4.00 -6.73
C ILE A 198 0.88 -4.54 -7.80
N LEU A 199 0.94 -4.05 -9.04
CA LEU A 199 0.09 -4.54 -10.13
C LEU A 199 0.33 -6.02 -10.43
N ALA A 200 1.57 -6.50 -10.51
CA ALA A 200 1.80 -7.96 -10.62
C ALA A 200 1.36 -8.70 -9.37
N SER A 201 1.54 -8.14 -8.18
CA SER A 201 1.08 -8.79 -6.95
C SER A 201 -0.42 -9.06 -7.01
N ILE A 202 -1.21 -8.11 -7.50
CA ILE A 202 -2.65 -8.27 -7.71
C ILE A 202 -2.93 -9.35 -8.77
N LEU A 203 -2.21 -9.35 -9.90
CA LEU A 203 -2.37 -10.38 -10.94
C LEU A 203 -2.02 -11.79 -10.45
N PHE A 204 -0.94 -11.92 -9.68
CA PHE A 204 -0.55 -13.14 -8.99
C PHE A 204 -1.68 -13.62 -8.07
N ILE A 205 -2.19 -12.76 -7.19
CA ILE A 205 -3.27 -13.09 -6.25
C ILE A 205 -4.51 -13.58 -6.99
N ILE A 206 -4.97 -12.87 -8.02
CA ILE A 206 -6.16 -13.26 -8.80
C ILE A 206 -5.92 -14.61 -9.47
N THR A 207 -4.74 -14.81 -10.06
CA THR A 207 -4.40 -16.05 -10.75
C THR A 207 -4.36 -17.23 -9.78
N ARG A 208 -3.68 -17.09 -8.63
CA ARG A 208 -3.58 -18.15 -7.62
C ARG A 208 -4.92 -18.42 -6.94
N ALA A 209 -5.76 -17.41 -6.76
CA ALA A 209 -7.11 -17.57 -6.23
C ALA A 209 -7.98 -18.43 -7.16
N ARG A 210 -7.91 -18.21 -8.49
CA ARG A 210 -8.61 -19.02 -9.49
C ARG A 210 -8.10 -20.46 -9.51
N ARG A 211 -6.78 -20.66 -9.43
CA ARG A 211 -6.18 -22.01 -9.36
C ARG A 211 -6.56 -22.73 -8.07
N LEU A 212 -6.63 -22.04 -6.93
CA LEU A 212 -7.12 -22.61 -5.68
C LEU A 212 -8.59 -23.06 -5.79
N CYS A 213 -9.47 -22.27 -6.44
CA CYS A 213 -10.85 -22.69 -6.70
C CYS A 213 -10.89 -23.99 -7.53
N ARG A 214 -10.09 -24.07 -8.60
CA ARG A 214 -9.95 -25.29 -9.42
C ARG A 214 -9.42 -26.49 -8.64
N LEU A 215 -8.44 -26.27 -7.76
CA LEU A 215 -7.94 -27.33 -6.88
C LEU A 215 -9.05 -27.86 -5.96
N VAL A 216 -9.85 -26.97 -5.36
CA VAL A 216 -11.01 -27.38 -4.53
C VAL A 216 -12.01 -28.19 -5.36
N GLU A 217 -12.30 -27.78 -6.59
CA GLU A 217 -13.17 -28.52 -7.51
C GLU A 217 -12.65 -29.92 -7.79
N ALA A 218 -11.39 -30.02 -8.20
CA ALA A 218 -10.74 -31.29 -8.54
C ALA A 218 -10.74 -32.25 -7.34
N ARG A 219 -10.35 -31.75 -6.15
CA ARG A 219 -10.24 -32.55 -4.92
C ARG A 219 -11.59 -32.96 -4.34
N ARG A 220 -12.65 -32.19 -4.60
CA ARG A 220 -14.02 -32.50 -4.14
C ARG A 220 -14.91 -33.14 -5.22
N GLY A 221 -14.38 -33.37 -6.43
CA GLY A 221 -15.16 -33.94 -7.54
C GLY A 221 -16.30 -33.04 -8.00
N LEU A 222 -16.13 -31.72 -7.91
CA LEU A 222 -17.13 -30.72 -8.32
C LEU A 222 -16.95 -30.35 -9.80
N SER A 223 -18.00 -29.80 -10.40
CA SER A 223 -17.94 -29.32 -11.78
C SER A 223 -17.03 -28.10 -11.92
N ALA A 224 -16.31 -28.00 -13.03
CA ALA A 224 -15.47 -26.84 -13.32
C ALA A 224 -16.27 -25.53 -13.30
N GLY A 225 -15.77 -24.53 -12.56
CA GLY A 225 -16.40 -23.22 -12.38
C GLY A 225 -17.52 -23.15 -11.34
N SER A 226 -17.76 -24.23 -10.58
CA SER A 226 -18.74 -24.24 -9.48
C SER A 226 -18.23 -23.60 -8.19
N VAL A 227 -16.91 -23.56 -7.98
CA VAL A 227 -16.30 -22.95 -6.79
C VAL A 227 -15.85 -21.53 -7.14
N ARG A 228 -16.39 -20.54 -6.43
CA ARG A 228 -16.12 -19.11 -6.68
C ARG A 228 -15.87 -18.39 -5.37
N LEU A 229 -14.71 -18.65 -4.76
CA LEU A 229 -14.32 -18.03 -3.50
C LEU A 229 -14.14 -16.51 -3.67
N PRO A 230 -14.73 -15.65 -2.82
CA PRO A 230 -14.43 -14.23 -2.76
C PRO A 230 -12.97 -13.99 -2.34
N VAL A 231 -12.41 -12.84 -2.74
CA VAL A 231 -11.04 -12.44 -2.39
C VAL A 231 -11.06 -11.07 -1.72
N VAL A 232 -10.46 -10.94 -0.54
CA VAL A 232 -10.22 -9.65 0.13
C VAL A 232 -8.74 -9.38 0.19
N ILE A 233 -8.29 -8.38 -0.55
CA ILE A 233 -6.88 -7.98 -0.68
C ILE A 233 -6.62 -6.80 0.24
N ASN A 234 -5.78 -7.01 1.26
CA ASN A 234 -5.21 -5.93 2.06
C ASN A 234 -3.94 -5.40 1.40
N LEU A 235 -3.92 -4.10 1.09
CA LEU A 235 -2.75 -3.38 0.61
C LEU A 235 -2.42 -2.26 1.60
N SER A 236 -1.46 -2.50 2.49
CA SER A 236 -1.07 -1.56 3.54
C SER A 236 0.07 -0.63 3.13
N PHE A 237 0.01 -0.16 1.88
CA PHE A 237 0.93 0.83 1.29
C PHE A 237 0.16 2.08 0.88
N GLY A 238 0.87 3.20 0.75
CA GLY A 238 0.25 4.43 0.32
C GLY A 238 1.22 5.58 0.11
N LEU A 239 0.76 6.55 -0.67
CA LEU A 239 1.48 7.80 -0.95
C LEU A 239 0.73 8.99 -0.37
N THR A 240 1.48 10.05 -0.10
CA THR A 240 0.92 11.30 0.41
C THR A 240 0.64 12.32 -0.68
N ALA A 241 1.26 12.23 -1.85
CA ALA A 241 0.93 13.06 -3.02
C ALA A 241 0.32 12.20 -4.15
N GLY A 242 -0.48 12.86 -5.00
CA GLY A 242 -1.31 12.21 -6.02
C GLY A 242 -2.63 12.92 -6.24
N ALA A 243 -3.31 12.58 -7.34
CA ALA A 243 -4.59 13.20 -7.74
C ALA A 243 -5.76 12.84 -6.81
N ARG A 244 -5.75 11.66 -6.18
CA ARG A 244 -6.79 11.15 -5.25
C ARG A 244 -8.21 11.11 -5.83
N ASP A 245 -8.34 10.92 -7.13
CA ASP A 245 -9.60 11.00 -7.87
C ASP A 245 -9.92 9.73 -8.67
N GLY A 246 -9.22 8.63 -8.39
CA GLY A 246 -9.38 7.37 -9.12
C GLY A 246 -8.62 7.32 -10.45
N SER A 247 -7.92 8.39 -10.85
CA SER A 247 -7.27 8.48 -12.16
C SER A 247 -5.84 7.95 -12.21
N SER A 248 -5.25 7.47 -11.12
CA SER A 248 -3.97 6.77 -11.22
C SER A 248 -4.14 5.39 -11.88
N LEU A 249 -3.04 4.84 -12.41
CA LEU A 249 -3.05 3.50 -13.00
C LEU A 249 -3.48 2.43 -11.99
N LEU A 250 -2.96 2.51 -10.76
CA LEU A 250 -3.26 1.55 -9.70
C LEU A 250 -4.72 1.65 -9.25
N GLU A 251 -5.26 2.87 -9.06
CA GLU A 251 -6.67 3.07 -8.70
C GLU A 251 -7.61 2.47 -9.76
N ARG A 252 -7.41 2.82 -11.04
CA ARG A 252 -8.22 2.26 -12.14
C ARG A 252 -8.11 0.76 -12.24
N PHE A 253 -6.92 0.19 -12.01
CA PHE A 253 -6.72 -1.24 -12.07
C PHE A 253 -7.49 -1.97 -10.96
N MET A 254 -7.42 -1.46 -9.72
CA MET A 254 -8.21 -2.00 -8.62
C MET A 254 -9.72 -1.88 -8.90
N ASP A 255 -10.18 -0.73 -9.41
CA ASP A 255 -11.57 -0.52 -9.79
C ASP A 255 -12.03 -1.51 -10.87
N ALA A 256 -11.20 -1.73 -11.90
CA ALA A 256 -11.48 -2.68 -12.97
C ALA A 256 -11.55 -4.11 -12.45
N VAL A 257 -10.57 -4.54 -11.63
CA VAL A 257 -10.57 -5.88 -11.01
C VAL A 257 -11.82 -6.10 -10.17
N SER A 258 -12.19 -5.13 -9.32
CA SER A 258 -13.40 -5.23 -8.48
C SER A 258 -14.71 -5.18 -9.27
N ALA A 259 -14.73 -4.59 -10.47
CA ALA A 259 -15.92 -4.49 -11.31
C ALA A 259 -16.16 -5.75 -12.18
N VAL A 260 -15.12 -6.55 -12.44
CA VAL A 260 -15.21 -7.72 -13.31
C VAL A 260 -15.87 -8.90 -12.58
N ALA A 261 -16.98 -9.40 -13.12
CA ALA A 261 -17.58 -10.66 -12.71
C ALA A 261 -16.89 -11.82 -13.46
N ALA A 262 -15.97 -12.52 -12.80
CA ALA A 262 -15.28 -13.68 -13.37
C ALA A 262 -16.13 -14.96 -13.25
N ALA A 263 -16.15 -15.84 -14.24
CA ALA A 263 -16.94 -17.08 -14.18
C ALA A 263 -16.45 -18.08 -13.09
N ASP A 264 -15.21 -17.95 -12.66
CA ASP A 264 -14.45 -18.93 -11.87
C ASP A 264 -13.78 -18.31 -10.62
N LEU A 265 -14.23 -17.11 -10.21
CA LEU A 265 -13.81 -16.45 -8.97
C LEU A 265 -14.95 -15.63 -8.39
N GLY A 266 -15.01 -15.54 -7.06
CA GLY A 266 -15.93 -14.63 -6.36
C GLY A 266 -15.54 -13.15 -6.54
N PRO A 267 -16.28 -12.22 -5.91
CA PRO A 267 -15.93 -10.80 -5.95
C PRO A 267 -14.57 -10.53 -5.31
N VAL A 268 -13.85 -9.54 -5.85
CA VAL A 268 -12.54 -9.09 -5.34
C VAL A 268 -12.68 -7.71 -4.71
N HIS A 269 -12.30 -7.59 -3.45
CA HIS A 269 -12.35 -6.34 -2.69
C HIS A 269 -10.97 -5.91 -2.24
N PHE A 270 -10.68 -4.61 -2.33
CA PHE A 270 -9.42 -4.02 -1.86
C PHE A 270 -9.67 -3.20 -0.58
N VAL A 271 -8.83 -3.42 0.43
CA VAL A 271 -8.84 -2.65 1.67
C VAL A 271 -7.50 -1.96 1.83
N LEU A 272 -7.53 -0.63 1.97
CA LEU A 272 -6.35 0.21 2.11
C LEU A 272 -6.44 1.07 3.38
N PRO A 273 -5.29 1.37 4.00
CA PRO A 273 -5.22 2.33 5.09
C PRO A 273 -5.48 3.75 4.60
N THR A 274 -6.11 4.59 5.43
CA THR A 274 -6.37 6.00 5.08
C THR A 274 -5.12 6.87 5.11
N GLY A 275 -4.09 6.48 5.85
CA GLY A 275 -2.80 7.19 5.93
C GLY A 275 -2.54 7.77 7.32
N ASN A 276 -1.27 8.07 7.59
CA ASN A 276 -0.79 8.50 8.91
C ASN A 276 -0.29 9.96 8.94
N ASN A 277 -0.62 10.76 7.92
CA ASN A 277 0.04 12.04 7.67
C ASN A 277 -0.83 13.27 7.93
N ARG A 278 -1.92 13.13 8.69
CA ARG A 278 -2.87 14.22 8.97
C ARG A 278 -2.20 15.48 9.53
N GLN A 279 -1.19 15.31 10.40
CA GLN A 279 -0.51 16.42 11.08
C GLN A 279 0.84 16.78 10.45
N SER A 280 1.21 16.13 9.35
CA SER A 280 2.53 16.25 8.73
C SER A 280 2.67 17.50 7.84
N ARG A 281 1.61 18.29 7.67
CA ARG A 281 1.58 19.53 6.85
C ARG A 281 1.99 19.27 5.40
N LEU A 282 1.54 18.15 4.85
CA LEU A 282 1.87 17.70 3.49
C LEU A 282 0.79 18.07 2.47
N PHE A 283 -0.26 18.79 2.87
CA PHE A 283 -1.40 19.09 2.00
C PHE A 283 -1.89 20.53 2.18
N ALA A 284 -2.15 21.19 1.07
CA ALA A 284 -2.70 22.54 1.02
C ALA A 284 -3.69 22.71 -0.14
N ARG A 285 -4.56 23.71 0.00
CA ARG A 285 -5.47 24.17 -1.06
C ARG A 285 -5.14 25.62 -1.41
N LEU A 286 -4.91 25.86 -2.70
CA LEU A 286 -4.57 27.17 -3.26
C LEU A 286 -5.60 27.60 -4.30
N LYS A 287 -5.68 28.90 -4.56
CA LYS A 287 -6.37 29.50 -5.71
C LYS A 287 -5.37 30.15 -6.68
N PRO A 288 -5.77 30.46 -7.92
CA PRO A 288 -4.95 31.26 -8.82
C PRO A 288 -4.46 32.56 -8.16
N GLY A 289 -3.16 32.84 -8.29
CA GLY A 289 -2.48 33.98 -7.68
C GLY A 289 -2.06 33.79 -6.22
N GLU A 290 -2.40 32.66 -5.60
CA GLU A 290 -1.92 32.30 -4.27
C GLU A 290 -0.66 31.43 -4.32
N ASP A 291 0.07 31.43 -3.22
CA ASP A 291 1.28 30.64 -3.01
C ASP A 291 1.35 30.06 -1.58
N ILE A 292 2.30 29.16 -1.37
CA ILE A 292 2.57 28.54 -0.08
C ILE A 292 4.08 28.40 0.13
N GLY A 293 4.52 28.49 1.38
CA GLY A 293 5.89 28.14 1.73
C GLY A 293 6.09 26.63 1.64
N TRP A 294 7.25 26.20 1.17
CA TRP A 294 7.66 24.81 1.11
C TRP A 294 9.07 24.71 1.70
N ARG A 295 9.19 24.05 2.85
CA ARG A 295 10.45 23.96 3.59
C ARG A 295 11.17 22.68 3.24
N ILE A 296 12.27 22.83 2.50
CA ILE A 296 13.18 21.74 2.13
C ILE A 296 14.32 21.71 3.15
N GLN A 297 14.59 20.53 3.70
CA GLN A 297 15.58 20.34 4.75
C GLN A 297 17.01 20.29 4.18
N PRO A 298 18.02 20.77 4.92
CA PRO A 298 19.41 20.46 4.61
C PRO A 298 19.70 18.97 4.90
N ASP A 299 20.80 18.47 4.33
CA ASP A 299 21.26 17.08 4.56
C ASP A 299 20.25 16.03 4.08
N ASP A 300 19.64 16.30 2.92
CA ASP A 300 18.68 15.41 2.25
C ASP A 300 19.28 14.87 0.96
N ARG A 301 19.44 13.55 0.86
CA ARG A 301 20.07 12.88 -0.30
C ARG A 301 19.07 12.43 -1.35
N THR A 302 17.79 12.51 -1.03
CA THR A 302 16.68 12.14 -1.89
C THR A 302 16.19 13.37 -2.66
N ILE A 303 15.50 13.13 -3.78
CA ILE A 303 14.79 14.21 -4.49
C ILE A 303 13.59 14.67 -3.67
N THR A 304 13.13 15.91 -3.82
CA THR A 304 11.96 16.39 -3.06
C THR A 304 10.79 16.73 -4.01
N PRO A 305 9.74 15.89 -4.10
CA PRO A 305 8.59 16.14 -4.96
C PRO A 305 7.46 16.90 -4.26
N ILE A 306 6.81 17.79 -5.00
CA ILE A 306 5.50 18.38 -4.67
C ILE A 306 4.59 18.31 -5.90
N GLU A 307 3.38 17.80 -5.71
CA GLU A 307 2.37 17.70 -6.76
C GLU A 307 1.30 18.77 -6.59
N ILE A 308 0.82 19.31 -7.72
CA ILE A 308 -0.25 20.28 -7.79
C ILE A 308 -1.30 19.78 -8.77
N TRP A 309 -2.54 19.63 -8.31
CA TRP A 309 -3.68 19.16 -9.09
C TRP A 309 -4.79 20.22 -9.13
N GLY A 310 -5.12 20.70 -10.32
CA GLY A 310 -6.13 21.73 -10.52
C GLY A 310 -7.58 21.21 -10.48
N PRO A 311 -8.56 22.12 -10.71
CA PRO A 311 -9.96 21.75 -10.81
C PRO A 311 -10.23 20.90 -12.06
N VAL A 312 -11.27 20.06 -12.00
CA VAL A 312 -11.76 19.31 -13.16
C VAL A 312 -12.51 20.24 -14.09
N HIS A 313 -12.19 20.23 -15.38
CA HIS A 313 -12.77 21.11 -16.40
C HIS A 313 -13.11 20.36 -17.69
N ASP A 314 -13.86 21.02 -18.56
CA ASP A 314 -14.23 20.50 -19.86
C ASP A 314 -13.22 20.95 -20.92
N GLY A 315 -13.09 20.16 -21.99
CA GLY A 315 -12.14 20.40 -23.06
C GLY A 315 -10.70 20.01 -22.71
N PRO A 316 -9.85 19.78 -23.72
CA PRO A 316 -8.44 19.46 -23.50
C PRO A 316 -7.70 20.64 -22.88
N PRO A 317 -6.52 20.41 -22.27
CA PRO A 317 -5.68 21.47 -21.78
C PRO A 317 -5.38 22.57 -22.80
N ASP A 318 -5.42 23.83 -22.35
CA ASP A 318 -5.25 25.02 -23.18
C ASP A 318 -4.02 25.87 -22.80
N GLY A 319 -3.17 25.36 -21.91
CA GLY A 319 -1.93 26.02 -21.49
C GLY A 319 -2.10 27.09 -20.41
N ARG A 320 -3.28 27.25 -19.81
CA ARG A 320 -3.49 28.19 -18.70
C ARG A 320 -2.91 27.72 -17.37
N PHE A 321 -2.76 26.41 -17.16
CA PHE A 321 -2.16 25.87 -15.94
C PHE A 321 -0.66 26.15 -15.90
N GLN A 322 -0.25 27.04 -14.98
CA GLN A 322 1.15 27.38 -14.77
C GLN A 322 1.45 27.44 -13.27
N ILE A 323 2.66 27.02 -12.92
CA ILE A 323 3.17 27.03 -11.54
C ILE A 323 4.28 28.06 -11.44
N THR A 324 4.25 28.84 -10.37
CA THR A 324 5.34 29.76 -10.03
C THR A 324 6.13 29.17 -8.87
N VAL A 325 7.45 29.05 -9.05
CA VAL A 325 8.39 28.56 -8.04
C VAL A 325 9.37 29.68 -7.70
N THR A 326 9.60 29.89 -6.40
CA THR A 326 10.56 30.87 -5.89
C THR A 326 11.56 30.17 -4.97
N PRO A 327 12.80 29.93 -5.44
CA PRO A 327 13.86 29.39 -4.59
C PRO A 327 14.31 30.40 -3.53
N PRO A 328 14.91 29.94 -2.41
CA PRO A 328 15.51 30.82 -1.42
C PRO A 328 16.53 31.77 -2.05
N GLY A 329 16.34 33.08 -1.89
CA GLY A 329 17.28 34.09 -2.39
C GLY A 329 17.26 34.32 -3.91
N LEU A 330 16.38 33.67 -4.67
CA LEU A 330 16.23 33.86 -6.11
C LEU A 330 14.90 34.50 -6.47
N ALA A 331 14.81 35.02 -7.71
CA ALA A 331 13.59 35.59 -8.24
C ALA A 331 12.55 34.50 -8.56
N PRO A 332 11.24 34.81 -8.48
CA PRO A 332 10.18 33.89 -8.88
C PRO A 332 10.29 33.55 -10.37
N THR A 333 10.07 32.30 -10.71
CA THR A 333 10.02 31.81 -12.09
C THR A 333 8.73 31.04 -12.32
N THR A 334 8.08 31.26 -13.45
CA THR A 334 6.84 30.58 -13.83
C THR A 334 7.10 29.59 -14.95
N THR A 335 6.44 28.43 -14.89
CA THR A 335 6.49 27.42 -15.95
C THR A 335 5.96 27.97 -17.28
N ALA A 336 6.29 27.29 -18.38
CA ALA A 336 5.80 27.61 -19.72
C ALA A 336 5.11 26.40 -20.36
N PHE A 337 4.16 25.80 -19.63
CA PHE A 337 3.42 24.63 -20.12
C PHE A 337 2.46 25.05 -21.24
N THR A 338 2.71 24.54 -22.43
CA THR A 338 1.93 24.83 -23.65
C THR A 338 1.34 23.58 -24.27
N ALA A 339 1.82 22.40 -23.88
CA ALA A 339 1.31 21.11 -24.32
C ALA A 339 1.45 20.05 -23.22
N PRO A 340 0.59 19.00 -23.20
CA PRO A 340 0.70 17.86 -22.29
C PRO A 340 2.10 17.23 -22.28
N TRP A 341 2.51 16.71 -21.12
CA TRP A 341 3.76 15.94 -20.95
C TRP A 341 5.04 16.74 -21.17
N GLN A 342 4.94 18.08 -21.19
CA GLN A 342 6.09 18.97 -21.16
C GLN A 342 6.73 19.02 -19.78
N TYR A 343 8.00 19.43 -19.75
CA TYR A 343 8.66 19.81 -18.50
C TYR A 343 9.30 21.20 -18.65
N SER A 344 9.44 21.89 -17.51
CA SER A 344 10.22 23.12 -17.38
C SER A 344 11.43 22.85 -16.48
N LEU A 345 12.60 23.37 -16.86
CA LEU A 345 13.82 23.28 -16.08
C LEU A 345 13.97 24.52 -15.18
N LEU A 346 14.24 24.31 -13.90
CA LEU A 346 14.59 25.38 -12.98
C LEU A 346 16.11 25.44 -12.80
N THR A 347 16.68 26.62 -13.04
CA THR A 347 18.13 26.86 -12.95
C THR A 347 18.46 27.94 -11.94
N GLY A 348 19.62 27.79 -11.30
CA GLY A 348 20.23 28.81 -10.46
C GLY A 348 20.84 29.94 -11.28
N ALA A 349 21.30 31.00 -10.60
CA ALA A 349 21.91 32.16 -11.26
C ALA A 349 23.21 31.82 -12.01
N ASP A 350 23.87 30.73 -11.65
CA ASP A 350 25.05 30.15 -12.28
C ASP A 350 24.73 29.15 -13.40
N GLY A 351 23.44 28.93 -13.69
CA GLY A 351 22.96 27.94 -14.65
C GLY A 351 22.87 26.51 -14.13
N ALA A 352 23.20 26.27 -12.85
CA ALA A 352 23.08 24.94 -12.25
C ALA A 352 21.61 24.51 -12.16
N GLU A 353 21.33 23.23 -12.40
CA GLU A 353 19.98 22.69 -12.28
C GLU A 353 19.57 22.58 -10.80
N LEU A 354 18.45 23.21 -10.44
CA LEU A 354 17.88 23.13 -9.09
C LEU A 354 16.70 22.15 -9.01
N GLY A 355 16.02 21.92 -10.13
CA GLY A 355 14.87 21.04 -10.20
C GLY A 355 14.12 21.14 -11.52
N ARG A 356 13.01 20.41 -11.63
CA ARG A 356 12.17 20.31 -12.82
C ARG A 356 10.70 20.33 -12.45
N ALA A 357 9.86 20.85 -13.33
CA ALA A 357 8.41 20.77 -13.20
C ALA A 357 7.85 19.98 -14.39
N TYR A 358 7.18 18.87 -14.13
CA TYR A 358 6.60 17.97 -15.12
C TYR A 358 5.09 18.17 -15.20
N TYR A 359 4.56 18.40 -16.40
CA TYR A 359 3.15 18.63 -16.61
C TYR A 359 2.43 17.35 -17.08
N THR A 360 1.49 16.87 -16.26
CA THR A 360 0.86 15.56 -16.40
C THR A 360 -0.67 15.67 -16.33
N PRO A 361 -1.34 16.22 -17.35
CA PRO A 361 -2.80 16.29 -17.37
C PRO A 361 -3.42 14.89 -17.47
N ARG A 362 -4.61 14.72 -16.90
CA ARG A 362 -5.37 13.46 -16.89
C ARG A 362 -6.73 13.64 -17.55
N LEU A 363 -7.07 12.72 -18.44
CA LEU A 363 -8.44 12.51 -18.88
C LEU A 363 -9.11 11.54 -17.90
N LEU A 364 -10.21 11.98 -17.30
CA LEU A 364 -11.00 11.21 -16.36
C LEU A 364 -12.01 10.33 -17.12
N GLU A 365 -12.54 9.30 -16.46
CA GLU A 365 -13.50 8.36 -17.08
C GLU A 365 -14.79 9.03 -17.58
N ASN A 366 -15.18 10.13 -16.95
CA ASN A 366 -16.34 10.93 -17.36
C ASN A 366 -16.07 11.84 -18.59
N GLY A 367 -14.90 11.73 -19.22
CA GLY A 367 -14.50 12.50 -20.40
C GLY A 367 -14.01 13.92 -20.10
N ARG A 368 -13.91 14.31 -18.82
CA ARG A 368 -13.42 15.62 -18.38
C ARG A 368 -11.92 15.58 -18.09
N TRP A 369 -11.28 16.73 -18.09
CA TRP A 369 -9.84 16.86 -17.86
C TRP A 369 -9.54 17.40 -16.47
N ARG A 370 -8.41 16.95 -15.92
CA ARG A 370 -7.79 17.54 -14.74
C ARG A 370 -6.32 17.77 -15.01
N GLU A 371 -5.91 19.03 -14.92
CA GLU A 371 -4.51 19.41 -15.09
C GLU A 371 -3.74 19.16 -13.79
N GLY A 372 -2.53 18.63 -13.91
CA GLY A 372 -1.64 18.42 -12.77
C GLY A 372 -0.19 18.54 -13.17
N ALA A 373 0.66 18.82 -12.19
CA ALA A 373 2.10 18.82 -12.38
C ALA A 373 2.85 18.42 -11.11
N THR A 374 4.03 17.86 -11.31
CA THR A 374 4.97 17.49 -10.26
C THR A 374 6.20 18.36 -10.37
N VAL A 375 6.49 19.14 -9.33
CA VAL A 375 7.76 19.85 -9.19
C VAL A 375 8.70 18.99 -8.36
N ILE A 376 9.85 18.65 -8.92
CA ILE A 376 10.89 17.85 -8.28
C ILE A 376 12.11 18.74 -8.08
N VAL A 377 12.53 18.89 -6.83
CA VAL A 377 13.76 19.60 -6.46
C VAL A 377 14.88 18.58 -6.24
N ASN A 378 16.09 18.92 -6.69
CA ASN A 378 17.27 18.07 -6.52
C ASN A 378 17.63 17.88 -5.03
N PRO A 379 18.38 16.83 -4.66
CA PRO A 379 18.84 16.64 -3.29
C PRO A 379 19.56 17.87 -2.74
N THR A 380 19.44 18.14 -1.44
CA THR A 380 20.21 19.20 -0.77
C THR A 380 21.58 18.72 -0.30
N CYS A 381 21.81 17.41 -0.37
CA CYS A 381 23.07 16.73 -0.14
C CYS A 381 23.38 15.80 -1.33
N PRO A 382 24.26 16.20 -2.26
CA PRO A 382 24.63 15.35 -3.39
C PRO A 382 25.37 14.09 -2.93
N GLN A 383 25.24 12.99 -3.67
CA GLN A 383 25.90 11.73 -3.36
C GLN A 383 27.38 11.77 -3.75
N PHE A 384 27.70 12.41 -4.88
CA PHE A 384 29.04 12.52 -5.41
C PHE A 384 29.49 13.98 -5.61
N PRO A 385 30.80 14.27 -5.50
CA PRO A 385 31.32 15.59 -5.79
C PRO A 385 31.01 16.04 -7.22
N GLY A 386 30.47 17.25 -7.37
CA GLY A 386 30.15 17.85 -8.67
C GLY A 386 28.73 17.60 -9.17
N GLU A 387 27.92 16.81 -8.46
CA GLU A 387 26.50 16.67 -8.80
C GLU A 387 25.71 17.95 -8.50
N PRO A 388 24.67 18.26 -9.31
CA PRO A 388 23.72 19.32 -9.00
C PRO A 388 23.02 19.06 -7.67
N TRP A 389 22.80 20.12 -6.89
CA TRP A 389 22.10 20.05 -5.61
C TRP A 389 21.23 21.31 -5.46
N ALA A 390 20.17 21.19 -4.67
CA ALA A 390 19.27 22.30 -4.41
C ALA A 390 19.56 22.99 -3.08
N MET A 391 19.22 24.27 -3.00
CA MET A 391 19.38 25.05 -1.78
C MET A 391 18.34 24.62 -0.73
N PRO A 392 18.76 24.26 0.50
CA PRO A 392 17.82 24.05 1.60
C PRO A 392 17.20 25.39 2.03
N GLY A 393 16.00 25.32 2.62
CA GLY A 393 15.30 26.50 3.14
C GLY A 393 13.86 26.59 2.69
N GLU A 394 13.29 27.78 2.82
CA GLU A 394 11.89 28.04 2.46
C GLU A 394 11.78 28.48 1.00
N TRP A 395 11.34 27.53 0.17
CA TRP A 395 10.88 27.76 -1.18
C TRP A 395 9.45 28.29 -1.16
N ARG A 396 8.99 28.90 -2.25
CA ARG A 396 7.57 29.18 -2.47
C ARG A 396 7.08 28.50 -3.73
N VAL A 397 5.89 27.91 -3.65
CA VAL A 397 5.19 27.32 -4.79
C VAL A 397 3.81 27.96 -4.87
N GLY A 398 3.40 28.40 -6.05
CA GLY A 398 2.13 29.09 -6.25
C GLY A 398 1.50 28.83 -7.61
N ILE A 399 0.22 29.14 -7.71
CA ILE A 399 -0.58 28.99 -8.93
C ILE A 399 -0.56 30.33 -9.66
N ALA A 400 -0.24 30.32 -10.96
CA ALA A 400 -0.22 31.57 -11.72
C ALA A 400 -1.62 32.22 -11.76
N PRO A 401 -1.73 33.57 -11.70
CA PRO A 401 -3.03 34.26 -11.73
C PRO A 401 -3.88 34.00 -12.98
N GLY A 402 -3.26 33.59 -14.10
CA GLY A 402 -3.95 33.27 -15.35
C GLY A 402 -4.50 31.84 -15.45
N SER A 403 -4.26 31.01 -14.44
CA SER A 403 -4.79 29.64 -14.38
C SER A 403 -6.31 29.63 -14.16
N LEU A 404 -6.94 28.50 -14.48
CA LEU A 404 -8.39 28.33 -14.36
C LEU A 404 -8.85 28.60 -12.92
N ASP A 405 -9.97 29.30 -12.76
CA ASP A 405 -10.53 29.53 -11.42
C ASP A 405 -10.98 28.20 -10.78
N GLY A 406 -10.66 28.04 -9.51
CA GLY A 406 -10.92 26.80 -8.76
C GLY A 406 -9.91 26.54 -7.66
N VAL A 407 -10.02 25.35 -7.06
CA VAL A 407 -9.14 24.89 -5.99
C VAL A 407 -8.04 24.03 -6.59
N TYR A 408 -6.81 24.34 -6.23
CA TYR A 408 -5.61 23.59 -6.55
C TYR A 408 -5.12 22.84 -5.33
N GLU A 409 -5.15 21.52 -5.41
CA GLU A 409 -4.68 20.63 -4.35
C GLU A 409 -3.17 20.45 -4.48
N THR A 410 -2.43 20.91 -3.47
CA THR A 410 -0.97 20.91 -3.44
C THR A 410 -0.50 19.92 -2.37
N SER A 411 0.26 18.91 -2.77
CA SER A 411 0.64 17.78 -1.92
C SER A 411 2.14 17.54 -1.95
N VAL A 412 2.77 17.44 -0.79
CA VAL A 412 4.19 17.06 -0.67
C VAL A 412 4.27 15.54 -0.54
N GLN A 413 5.17 14.94 -1.32
CA GLN A 413 5.39 13.50 -1.27
C GLN A 413 6.12 13.12 0.03
N ARG A 414 5.81 11.91 0.53
CA ARG A 414 6.43 11.34 1.71
C ARG A 414 7.88 11.06 1.40
N ASP A 415 8.74 11.47 2.31
CA ASP A 415 10.17 11.31 2.23
C ASP A 415 10.73 11.09 3.63
N GLU A 416 10.54 9.87 4.14
CA GLU A 416 10.94 9.53 5.50
C GLU A 416 11.80 8.28 5.56
N VAL A 417 12.62 8.22 6.60
CA VAL A 417 13.43 7.04 6.88
C VAL A 417 12.54 5.98 7.50
N ILE A 418 12.29 4.92 6.74
CA ILE A 418 11.57 3.75 7.23
C ILE A 418 12.48 2.97 8.18
N ARG A 419 11.92 2.54 9.30
CA ARG A 419 12.67 1.80 10.33
C ARG A 419 13.35 0.59 9.70
N GLY A 420 14.67 0.50 9.87
CA GLY A 420 15.47 -0.59 9.34
C GLY A 420 16.17 -0.31 8.02
N PHE A 421 15.88 0.83 7.37
CA PHE A 421 16.54 1.26 6.13
C PHE A 421 17.57 2.39 6.39
N PRO A 422 18.56 2.57 5.50
CA PRO A 422 19.53 3.66 5.57
C PRO A 422 18.89 5.06 5.71
N ARG A 423 19.56 5.95 6.45
CA ARG A 423 19.10 7.33 6.66
C ARG A 423 19.54 8.22 5.51
N GLU A 424 18.71 8.33 4.49
CA GLU A 424 18.99 9.18 3.31
C GLU A 424 17.98 10.32 3.12
N ALA A 425 16.79 10.19 3.70
CA ALA A 425 15.65 11.08 3.52
C ALA A 425 15.42 12.09 4.65
N ARG A 426 14.93 13.29 4.30
CA ARG A 426 14.46 14.34 5.22
C ARG A 426 13.14 14.95 4.74
N GLN A 427 12.03 14.54 5.37
CA GLN A 427 10.70 15.03 5.05
C GLN A 427 10.63 16.57 4.97
N SER A 428 10.35 17.08 3.77
CA SER A 428 9.95 18.48 3.56
C SER A 428 8.48 18.70 3.95
N TRP A 429 8.07 19.94 4.21
CA TRP A 429 6.68 20.23 4.57
C TRP A 429 6.22 21.61 4.09
N LEU A 430 4.90 21.81 4.05
CA LEU A 430 4.30 23.09 3.71
C LEU A 430 4.30 24.02 4.91
N HIS A 431 4.80 25.24 4.70
CA HIS A 431 4.83 26.29 5.69
C HIS A 431 3.76 27.34 5.41
N ASP A 432 2.88 27.50 6.40
CA ASP A 432 1.81 28.49 6.41
C ASP A 432 1.80 29.21 7.76
N PRO A 433 2.06 30.52 7.80
CA PRO A 433 2.00 31.31 9.02
C PRO A 433 0.64 31.29 9.74
N ALA A 434 -0.45 30.96 9.05
CA ALA A 434 -1.79 30.83 9.63
C ALA A 434 -2.06 29.43 10.21
N TYR A 435 -1.29 28.41 9.82
CA TYR A 435 -1.46 27.05 10.34
C TYR A 435 -1.07 26.98 11.83
N ARG A 436 -1.89 26.30 12.62
CA ARG A 436 -1.64 26.01 14.04
C ARG A 436 -1.72 24.51 14.24
N ALA A 437 -0.65 23.91 14.75
CA ALA A 437 -0.60 22.49 15.09
C ALA A 437 -1.33 22.20 16.41
N GLU A 438 -1.26 23.15 17.34
CA GLU A 438 -1.77 23.03 18.71
C GLU A 438 -2.64 24.23 19.07
N ASP A 439 -3.58 24.02 19.99
CA ASP A 439 -4.38 25.08 20.60
C ASP A 439 -3.62 25.79 21.75
N GLU A 440 -4.25 26.78 22.39
CA GLU A 440 -3.66 27.54 23.50
C GLU A 440 -3.30 26.67 24.73
N ALA A 441 -3.89 25.47 24.83
CA ALA A 441 -3.61 24.50 25.89
C ALA A 441 -2.54 23.47 25.48
N GLY A 442 -1.94 23.59 24.30
CA GLY A 442 -0.94 22.66 23.77
C GLY A 442 -1.53 21.34 23.27
N ARG A 443 -2.86 21.27 23.05
CA ARG A 443 -3.51 20.07 22.51
C ARG A 443 -3.46 20.09 20.99
N PRO A 444 -3.27 18.95 20.31
CA PRO A 444 -3.24 18.89 18.86
C PRO A 444 -4.60 19.33 18.28
N ILE A 445 -4.57 20.28 17.35
CA ILE A 445 -5.73 20.65 16.55
C ILE A 445 -5.92 19.55 15.50
N LEU A 446 -7.06 18.86 15.55
CA LEU A 446 -7.33 17.72 14.67
C LEU A 446 -8.15 18.11 13.44
N SER A 447 -9.07 19.07 13.53
CA SER A 447 -9.87 19.55 12.41
C SER A 447 -9.40 20.90 11.88
N ASP A 448 -9.71 21.19 10.62
CA ASP A 448 -9.41 22.49 10.02
C ASP A 448 -10.36 23.58 10.56
N PRO A 449 -9.88 24.64 11.22
CA PRO A 449 -10.76 25.67 11.77
C PRO A 449 -11.40 26.50 10.65
N PRO A 450 -12.74 26.69 10.63
CA PRO A 450 -13.47 27.36 9.54
C PRO A 450 -13.00 28.77 9.18
N ALA A 451 -12.36 29.48 10.12
CA ALA A 451 -11.91 30.86 9.95
C ALA A 451 -10.37 31.01 10.12
N SER A 452 -9.61 29.92 9.97
CA SER A 452 -8.15 29.97 10.17
C SER A 452 -7.41 30.81 9.12
N GLY A 453 -7.97 30.93 7.90
CA GLY A 453 -7.25 31.51 6.77
C GLY A 453 -6.04 30.69 6.32
N ALA A 454 -5.84 29.50 6.90
CA ALA A 454 -4.77 28.60 6.55
C ALA A 454 -5.07 27.89 5.22
N ARG A 455 -4.07 27.85 4.37
CA ARG A 455 -4.01 27.10 3.11
C ARG A 455 -3.57 25.67 3.35
N VAL A 456 -2.69 25.44 4.33
CA VAL A 456 -2.38 24.08 4.80
C VAL A 456 -3.58 23.54 5.55
N VAL A 457 -4.08 22.40 5.09
CA VAL A 457 -5.31 21.77 5.60
C VAL A 457 -5.05 20.29 5.89
N ARG A 458 -5.82 19.74 6.84
CA ARG A 458 -5.75 18.36 7.29
C ARG A 458 -6.69 17.46 6.49
N ASP A 459 -7.85 18.00 6.13
CA ASP A 459 -8.91 17.25 5.47
C ASP A 459 -8.64 17.10 3.96
N GLY A 460 -8.65 15.85 3.48
CA GLY A 460 -8.33 15.47 2.11
C GLY A 460 -6.94 14.86 1.91
N ALA A 461 -6.10 14.83 2.95
CA ALA A 461 -4.74 14.29 2.90
C ALA A 461 -4.67 12.75 3.07
N PHE A 462 -5.66 12.03 2.53
CA PHE A 462 -5.71 10.57 2.59
C PHE A 462 -4.80 9.91 1.55
N ASN A 463 -4.52 8.63 1.76
CA ASN A 463 -3.73 7.76 0.92
C ASN A 463 -4.18 7.83 -0.54
N THR A 464 -3.28 8.21 -1.44
CA THR A 464 -3.63 8.47 -2.83
C THR A 464 -3.95 7.22 -3.63
N TYR A 465 -3.48 6.05 -3.21
CA TYR A 465 -3.91 4.77 -3.79
C TYR A 465 -5.37 4.44 -3.47
N ALA A 466 -5.99 5.11 -2.50
CA ALA A 466 -7.34 4.81 -2.04
C ALA A 466 -8.41 5.77 -2.61
N GLY A 467 -8.10 6.56 -3.64
CA GLY A 467 -9.05 7.50 -4.26
C GLY A 467 -10.02 6.88 -5.27
N GLY A 468 -9.80 5.62 -5.68
CA GLY A 468 -10.69 4.86 -6.57
C GLY A 468 -12.13 4.70 -6.04
N ALA A 469 -13.03 4.27 -6.92
CA ALA A 469 -14.45 4.14 -6.61
C ALA A 469 -14.79 2.90 -5.76
N ARG A 470 -14.03 1.81 -5.93
CA ARG A 470 -14.25 0.49 -5.31
C ARG A 470 -13.39 0.22 -4.07
N PRO A 471 -12.10 0.61 -3.99
CA PRO A 471 -11.29 0.35 -2.82
C PRO A 471 -11.87 0.98 -1.55
N ILE A 472 -11.71 0.26 -0.45
CA ILE A 472 -12.32 0.58 0.84
C ILE A 472 -11.23 1.13 1.76
N ARG A 473 -11.55 2.19 2.50
CA ARG A 473 -10.60 2.95 3.31
C ARG A 473 -10.81 2.67 4.79
N ALA A 474 -9.78 2.17 5.46
CA ALA A 474 -9.79 1.88 6.89
C ALA A 474 -8.98 2.92 7.67
N GLY A 475 -9.63 3.58 8.63
CA GLY A 475 -9.03 4.54 9.55
C GLY A 475 -8.81 3.98 10.95
N ALA A 476 -8.02 4.69 11.76
CA ALA A 476 -7.62 4.24 13.08
C ALA A 476 -8.20 5.13 14.20
N VAL A 477 -8.82 4.50 15.20
CA VAL A 477 -9.28 5.15 16.43
C VAL A 477 -8.52 4.65 17.65
N GLU A 478 -8.54 5.41 18.73
CA GLU A 478 -8.14 4.89 20.04
C GLU A 478 -9.21 3.98 20.63
N ALA A 479 -8.82 2.86 21.22
CA ALA A 479 -9.76 1.88 21.77
C ALA A 479 -10.53 2.38 23.00
N ALA A 480 -9.90 3.25 23.82
CA ALA A 480 -10.51 3.71 25.07
C ALA A 480 -11.67 4.69 24.84
N GLY A 481 -11.52 5.61 23.88
CA GLY A 481 -12.52 6.66 23.61
C GLY A 481 -13.14 6.59 22.21
N LEU A 482 -12.71 5.67 21.35
CA LEU A 482 -13.14 5.52 19.95
C LEU A 482 -13.00 6.81 19.12
N SER A 483 -12.14 7.72 19.59
CA SER A 483 -11.83 8.96 18.90
C SER A 483 -10.77 8.70 17.83
N LEU A 484 -10.86 9.43 16.72
CA LEU A 484 -9.90 9.33 15.64
C LEU A 484 -8.48 9.63 16.15
N THR A 485 -7.53 8.75 15.83
CA THR A 485 -6.11 8.97 16.18
C THR A 485 -5.58 10.22 15.51
N SER A 486 -4.62 10.91 16.16
CA SER A 486 -4.11 12.20 15.68
C SER A 486 -3.44 12.11 14.32
N TYR A 487 -2.83 10.97 14.00
CA TYR A 487 -2.16 10.71 12.74
C TYR A 487 -3.11 10.30 11.61
N CYS A 488 -4.29 9.74 11.91
CA CYS A 488 -5.19 9.18 10.90
C CYS A 488 -5.64 10.25 9.92
N SER A 489 -5.18 10.14 8.68
CA SER A 489 -5.59 11.01 7.58
C SER A 489 -7.10 10.96 7.36
N THR A 490 -7.65 12.07 6.88
CA THR A 490 -9.09 12.25 6.66
C THR A 490 -9.41 12.50 5.20
N LEU A 491 -10.62 12.11 4.82
CA LEU A 491 -11.21 12.40 3.51
C LEU A 491 -11.54 13.90 3.40
N GLY A 492 -11.97 14.34 2.21
CA GLY A 492 -12.32 15.75 1.98
C GLY A 492 -13.47 16.28 2.85
N ASP A 493 -14.29 15.39 3.41
CA ASP A 493 -15.38 15.70 4.34
C ASP A 493 -15.00 15.56 5.83
N GLY A 494 -13.72 15.32 6.12
CA GLY A 494 -13.18 15.16 7.47
C GLY A 494 -13.39 13.77 8.10
N GLN A 495 -14.04 12.82 7.40
CA GLN A 495 -14.18 11.45 7.89
C GLN A 495 -12.85 10.70 7.85
N GLY A 496 -12.64 9.80 8.80
CA GLY A 496 -11.40 9.02 8.91
C GLY A 496 -11.29 7.82 7.96
N GLY A 497 -12.30 7.58 7.11
CA GLY A 497 -12.36 6.45 6.18
C GLY A 497 -13.80 6.00 5.89
N ASP A 498 -13.95 4.83 5.27
CA ASP A 498 -15.24 4.15 5.12
C ASP A 498 -15.61 3.37 6.39
N CYS A 499 -14.60 2.93 7.15
CA CYS A 499 -14.72 2.29 8.45
C CYS A 499 -13.51 2.61 9.34
N LEU A 500 -13.69 2.56 10.65
CA LEU A 500 -12.69 2.83 11.67
C LEU A 500 -12.47 1.61 12.56
N LEU A 501 -11.21 1.31 12.86
CA LEU A 501 -10.82 0.20 13.73
C LEU A 501 -9.96 0.70 14.90
N PRO A 502 -10.13 0.14 16.11
CA PRO A 502 -9.23 0.39 17.23
C PRO A 502 -7.79 -0.04 16.91
N VAL A 503 -6.86 0.90 17.08
CA VAL A 503 -5.42 0.65 16.94
C VAL A 503 -4.70 1.17 18.18
N ASP A 504 -4.82 2.45 18.50
CA ASP A 504 -4.17 3.00 19.68
C ASP A 504 -4.89 2.55 20.95
N ARG A 505 -4.17 2.34 22.05
CA ARG A 505 -4.82 1.96 23.32
C ARG A 505 -5.58 3.12 23.92
N SER A 506 -4.98 4.31 23.91
CA SER A 506 -5.60 5.58 24.28
C SER A 506 -4.80 6.74 23.70
N HIS A 507 -5.31 7.97 23.84
CA HIS A 507 -4.64 9.20 23.46
C HIS A 507 -3.21 9.32 24.01
N GLY A 508 -2.96 8.84 25.24
CA GLY A 508 -1.64 8.85 25.87
C GLY A 508 -0.83 7.56 25.70
N LEU A 509 -1.43 6.51 25.14
CA LEU A 509 -0.81 5.19 24.96
C LEU A 509 -1.03 4.73 23.52
N SER A 510 -0.21 5.24 22.62
CA SER A 510 -0.27 4.87 21.21
C SER A 510 0.07 3.39 20.98
N GLY A 511 -0.47 2.86 19.88
CA GLY A 511 -0.27 1.51 19.37
C GLY A 511 -1.06 0.42 20.10
N MET A 512 -1.22 -0.70 19.39
CA MET A 512 -1.71 -1.97 19.89
C MET A 512 -0.60 -3.00 19.93
N ILE A 513 -0.82 -4.05 20.73
CA ILE A 513 0.03 -5.22 20.70
C ILE A 513 -0.27 -5.97 19.41
N VAL A 514 0.77 -6.23 18.63
CA VAL A 514 0.74 -7.04 17.41
C VAL A 514 1.72 -8.20 17.53
N ARG A 515 1.48 -9.25 16.76
CA ARG A 515 2.39 -10.40 16.69
C ARG A 515 3.60 -10.06 15.84
N GLY A 516 4.74 -10.60 16.23
CA GLY A 516 6.00 -10.47 15.50
C GLY A 516 6.12 -11.53 14.39
N ARG A 517 7.31 -11.59 13.78
CA ARG A 517 7.61 -12.53 12.70
C ARG A 517 7.78 -13.97 13.18
N ALA A 518 8.29 -14.17 14.40
CA ALA A 518 8.30 -15.48 15.06
C ALA A 518 7.02 -15.70 15.87
N SER A 519 6.55 -16.96 15.97
CA SER A 519 5.28 -17.30 16.65
C SER A 519 5.16 -16.83 18.11
N GLY A 520 6.28 -16.72 18.83
CA GLY A 520 6.36 -16.18 20.20
C GLY A 520 6.63 -14.67 20.30
N GLY A 521 6.85 -13.99 19.17
CA GLY A 521 7.19 -12.58 19.13
C GLY A 521 5.98 -11.67 19.22
N PHE A 522 6.15 -10.50 19.85
CA PHE A 522 5.17 -9.43 19.85
C PHE A 522 5.85 -8.07 19.92
N SER A 523 5.16 -7.04 19.44
CA SER A 523 5.59 -5.65 19.59
C SER A 523 4.39 -4.73 19.75
N ILE A 524 4.65 -3.46 20.03
CA ILE A 524 3.64 -2.42 20.03
C ILE A 524 3.82 -1.60 18.76
N GLN A 525 2.78 -1.55 17.93
CA GLN A 525 2.78 -0.80 16.67
C GLN A 525 1.52 0.05 16.55
N ALA A 526 1.64 1.16 15.82
CA ALA A 526 0.57 2.11 15.56
C ALA A 526 0.52 2.45 14.06
N GLY A 527 -0.62 2.94 13.60
CA GLY A 527 -0.82 3.33 12.20
C GLY A 527 -2.12 2.78 11.61
N THR A 528 -2.65 3.46 10.60
CA THR A 528 -3.83 3.00 9.84
C THR A 528 -3.56 1.71 9.08
N SER A 529 -2.29 1.36 8.84
CA SER A 529 -1.89 0.05 8.29
C SER A 529 -2.23 -1.12 9.21
N LEU A 530 -2.60 -0.89 10.47
CA LEU A 530 -3.14 -1.91 11.38
C LEU A 530 -4.68 -1.92 11.39
N ALA A 531 -5.33 -0.86 10.90
CA ALA A 531 -6.79 -0.82 10.75
C ALA A 531 -7.25 -1.55 9.49
N ALA A 532 -6.55 -1.35 8.37
CA ALA A 532 -6.83 -2.01 7.09
C ALA A 532 -6.90 -3.55 7.18
N PRO A 533 -5.91 -4.25 7.76
CA PRO A 533 -5.95 -5.71 7.84
C PRO A 533 -7.05 -6.22 8.76
N GLN A 534 -7.35 -5.50 9.85
CA GLN A 534 -8.49 -5.82 10.71
C GLN A 534 -9.81 -5.73 9.93
N PHE A 535 -9.98 -4.69 9.12
CA PHE A 535 -11.18 -4.54 8.30
C PHE A 535 -11.25 -5.59 7.18
N ALA A 536 -10.12 -5.93 6.57
CA ALA A 536 -10.02 -7.00 5.57
C ALA A 536 -10.48 -8.34 6.15
N ARG A 537 -10.03 -8.67 7.36
CA ARG A 537 -10.48 -9.87 8.09
C ARG A 537 -11.97 -9.86 8.36
N TRP A 538 -12.49 -8.74 8.86
CA TRP A 538 -13.92 -8.59 9.14
C TRP A 538 -14.75 -8.80 7.86
N LEU A 539 -14.35 -8.17 6.75
CA LEU A 539 -15.05 -8.30 5.48
C LEU A 539 -15.00 -9.74 4.96
N ALA A 540 -13.85 -10.40 5.02
CA ALA A 540 -13.73 -11.80 4.62
C ALA A 540 -14.66 -12.70 5.45
N ALA A 541 -14.76 -12.46 6.76
CA ALA A 541 -15.68 -13.20 7.63
C ALA A 541 -17.16 -12.94 7.32
N ARG A 542 -17.53 -11.74 6.83
CA ARG A 542 -18.89 -11.45 6.33
C ARG A 542 -19.18 -12.18 5.02
N LEU A 543 -18.25 -12.13 4.06
CA LEU A 543 -18.37 -12.83 2.79
C LEU A 543 -18.49 -14.35 2.99
N ALA A 544 -17.68 -14.93 3.88
CA ALA A 544 -17.74 -16.33 4.29
C ALA A 544 -19.07 -16.71 5.00
N ALA A 545 -19.76 -15.74 5.58
CA ALA A 545 -21.09 -15.92 6.19
C ALA A 545 -22.24 -15.76 5.17
N GLY A 546 -21.94 -15.46 3.90
CA GLY A 546 -22.91 -15.34 2.81
C GLY A 546 -23.34 -13.91 2.49
N ASP A 547 -22.75 -12.88 3.12
CA ASP A 547 -22.98 -11.50 2.70
C ASP A 547 -22.38 -11.27 1.30
N ALA A 548 -23.08 -10.51 0.45
CA ALA A 548 -22.64 -10.21 -0.91
C ALA A 548 -22.78 -8.70 -1.24
N PRO A 549 -22.02 -7.83 -0.55
CA PRO A 549 -22.11 -6.39 -0.79
C PRO A 549 -21.55 -6.02 -2.18
N ALA A 550 -22.35 -5.28 -2.96
CA ALA A 550 -22.05 -5.01 -4.37
C ALA A 550 -20.97 -3.92 -4.60
N ASP A 551 -20.80 -3.01 -3.65
CA ASP A 551 -19.91 -1.85 -3.78
C ASP A 551 -19.44 -1.32 -2.40
N ARG A 552 -18.58 -0.30 -2.43
CA ARG A 552 -18.05 0.37 -1.24
C ARG A 552 -19.14 0.93 -0.32
N GLY A 553 -20.23 1.44 -0.87
CA GLY A 553 -21.36 1.97 -0.08
C GLY A 553 -22.12 0.87 0.65
N ALA A 554 -22.35 -0.26 -0.02
CA ALA A 554 -22.94 -1.45 0.59
C ALA A 554 -22.07 -2.03 1.71
N ILE A 555 -20.74 -2.06 1.52
CA ILE A 555 -19.80 -2.50 2.57
C ILE A 555 -19.83 -1.55 3.76
N ARG A 556 -19.82 -0.23 3.54
CA ARG A 556 -19.97 0.76 4.61
C ARG A 556 -21.28 0.57 5.37
N THR A 557 -22.38 0.32 4.66
CA THR A 557 -23.70 0.07 5.27
C THR A 557 -23.68 -1.21 6.12
N LEU A 558 -23.06 -2.27 5.61
CA LEU A 558 -22.88 -3.51 6.36
C LEU A 558 -22.04 -3.29 7.62
N ALA A 559 -20.98 -2.47 7.54
CA ALA A 559 -20.18 -2.11 8.71
C ALA A 559 -20.99 -1.31 9.73
N GLN A 560 -21.84 -0.38 9.30
CA GLN A 560 -22.74 0.38 10.19
C GLN A 560 -23.70 -0.53 10.97
N LEU A 561 -24.19 -1.61 10.37
CA LEU A 561 -25.07 -2.57 11.04
C LEU A 561 -24.38 -3.38 12.15
N HIS A 562 -23.05 -3.47 12.10
CA HIS A 562 -22.23 -4.28 13.01
C HIS A 562 -21.31 -3.43 13.90
N ALA A 563 -21.35 -2.11 13.78
CA ALA A 563 -20.44 -1.20 14.47
C ALA A 563 -20.88 -0.92 15.91
N ALA A 564 -19.90 -0.83 16.81
CA ALA A 564 -20.10 -0.32 18.16
C ALA A 564 -20.53 1.16 18.14
N GLN A 565 -20.02 1.93 17.17
CA GLN A 565 -20.46 3.29 16.88
C GLN A 565 -20.79 3.44 15.39
N PRO A 566 -22.07 3.52 14.99
CA PRO A 566 -22.44 3.47 13.56
C PRO A 566 -22.28 4.79 12.80
N ASN A 567 -22.14 5.93 13.50
CA ASN A 567 -22.10 7.26 12.90
C ASN A 567 -21.00 8.13 13.53
N PRO A 568 -20.42 9.10 12.79
CA PRO A 568 -20.65 9.37 11.37
C PRO A 568 -19.93 8.37 10.44
N THR A 569 -18.79 7.82 10.88
CA THR A 569 -18.09 6.70 10.24
C THR A 569 -18.20 5.48 11.16
N PRO A 570 -18.57 4.29 10.67
CA PRO A 570 -18.74 3.12 11.52
C PRO A 570 -17.42 2.70 12.18
N VAL A 571 -17.43 2.54 13.50
CA VAL A 571 -16.34 1.97 14.29
C VAL A 571 -16.66 0.50 14.60
N LEU A 572 -15.94 -0.41 13.95
CA LEU A 572 -16.06 -1.85 14.22
C LEU A 572 -15.24 -2.24 15.45
N ASP A 573 -15.65 -3.33 16.10
CA ASP A 573 -14.83 -3.94 17.13
C ASP A 573 -13.51 -4.41 16.51
N GLY A 574 -12.40 -4.06 17.16
CA GLY A 574 -11.08 -4.55 16.77
C GLY A 574 -10.95 -6.05 17.01
N ILE A 575 -9.93 -6.66 16.42
CA ILE A 575 -9.60 -8.05 16.74
C ILE A 575 -9.24 -8.11 18.22
N ASP A 576 -9.91 -9.02 18.93
CA ASP A 576 -9.85 -9.08 20.38
C ASP A 576 -8.41 -9.17 20.88
N ARG A 577 -8.08 -8.31 21.84
CA ARG A 577 -6.76 -8.25 22.46
C ARG A 577 -6.58 -9.57 23.18
N PHE A 578 -5.73 -10.44 22.64
CA PHE A 578 -5.52 -11.81 23.10
C PHE A 578 -6.69 -12.76 22.79
N LEU A 579 -6.72 -13.28 21.55
CA LEU A 579 -7.04 -14.70 21.40
C LEU A 579 -6.06 -15.44 22.34
N PRO A 580 -6.54 -16.21 23.34
CA PRO A 580 -5.69 -16.77 24.37
C PRO A 580 -4.53 -17.54 23.71
N PHE A 581 -3.35 -17.33 24.29
CA PHE A 581 -2.11 -17.99 23.88
C PHE A 581 -2.29 -19.49 23.77
#